data_AF-A0A336KH57-F1
#
_entry.id   AF-A0A336KH57-F1
#
_cell.length_a   1.000
_cell.length_b   1.000
_cell.length_c   1.000
_cell.angle_alpha   90.00
_cell.angle_beta   90.00
_cell.angle_gamma   90.00
#
_symmetry.space_group_name_H-M   'P 1'
#
loop_
_entity.id
_entity.type
_entity.pdbx_description
1 polymer ?
#
loop_
_entity_poly.entity_id
_entity_poly.type
_entity_poly.pdbx_seq_one_letter_code
_entity_poly.pdbx_strand_id
1 'polypeptide(L)' 'MRALNSLLYLDGTLKESLRMYPIFPMVSKQCVEDVHFKGMFIPKETLIITAFYPNHMDEKFVL' A
#
# COMPACT_ATOMS: atom_id res chain seq x y z
N MET A 1 18.55 16.01 12.93
CA MET A 1 17.45 15.38 12.16
C MET A 1 16.78 16.27 11.10
N ARG A 2 17.09 17.57 10.96
CA ARG A 2 16.39 18.44 9.98
C ARG A 2 16.94 18.39 8.55
N ALA A 3 18.25 18.17 8.38
CA ALA A 3 18.90 18.22 7.06
C ALA A 3 18.50 17.06 6.12
N LEU A 4 18.19 15.88 6.67
CA LEU A 4 17.79 14.72 5.86
C LEU A 4 16.38 14.91 5.28
N ASN A 5 15.45 15.46 6.07
CA ASN A 5 14.06 15.68 5.67
C ASN A 5 13.90 16.81 4.64
N SER A 6 14.92 17.65 4.43
CA SER A 6 14.89 18.72 3.42
C SER A 6 15.32 18.27 2.02
N LEU A 7 15.77 17.02 1.85
CA LEU A 7 16.24 16.50 0.56
C LEU A 7 15.08 16.01 -0.30
N LEU A 8 14.37 16.95 -0.94
CA LEU A 8 13.15 16.67 -1.73
C LEU A 8 13.36 15.63 -2.84
N TYR A 9 14.45 15.74 -3.59
CA TYR A 9 14.74 14.78 -4.67
C TYR A 9 15.09 13.40 -4.13
N LEU A 10 15.83 13.32 -3.04
CA LEU A 10 16.16 12.03 -2.42
C LEU A 10 14.90 11.34 -1.90
N ASP A 11 14.01 12.08 -1.24
CA ASP A 11 12.72 11.58 -0.79
C ASP A 11 11.86 11.09 -1.96
N GLY A 12 11.80 11.86 -3.05
CA GLY A 12 11.13 11.46 -4.29
C GLY A 12 11.72 10.19 -4.90
N THR A 13 13.05 10.09 -5.01
CA THR A 13 13.74 8.90 -5.53
C THR A 13 13.46 7.67 -4.68
N LEU A 14 13.49 7.79 -3.35
CA LEU A 14 13.20 6.68 -2.44
C LEU A 14 11.74 6.22 -2.58
N LYS A 15 10.79 7.17 -2.63
CA LYS A 15 9.36 6.87 -2.81
C LYS A 15 9.09 6.17 -4.13
N GLU A 16 9.68 6.65 -5.22
CA GLU A 16 9.47 6.06 -6.54
C GLU A 16 10.15 4.69 -6.68
N SER A 17 11.32 4.52 -6.04
CA SER A 17 11.96 3.21 -5.93
C SER A 17 11.07 2.21 -5.20
N LEU A 18 10.42 2.60 -4.11
CA LEU A 18 9.50 1.75 -3.35
C LEU A 18 8.13 1.59 -4.02
N ARG A 19 7.70 2.53 -4.87
CA ARG A 19 6.51 2.38 -5.70
C ARG A 19 6.71 1.22 -6.68
N MET A 20 7.84 1.21 -7.39
CA MET A 20 8.17 0.16 -8.35
C MET A 20 8.63 -1.15 -7.69
N TYR A 21 9.36 -1.07 -6.58
CA TYR A 21 9.93 -2.22 -5.90
C TYR A 21 9.59 -2.19 -4.40
N PRO A 22 8.31 -2.41 -4.03
CA PRO A 22 7.91 -2.46 -2.64
C PRO A 22 8.58 -3.64 -1.94
N ILE A 23 9.06 -3.42 -0.72
CA ILE A 23 9.69 -4.47 0.11
C ILE A 23 8.72 -5.64 0.33
N PHE A 24 7.45 -5.31 0.55
CA PHE A 24 6.36 -6.29 0.66
C PHE A 24 5.36 -6.03 -0.48
N PRO A 25 5.38 -6.84 -1.55
CA PRO A 25 4.47 -6.64 -2.68
C PRO A 25 3.00 -6.91 -2.33
N MET A 26 2.76 -7.74 -1.30
CA MET A 26 1.43 -8.06 -0.78
C MET A 26 1.52 -8.23 0.75
N VAL A 27 0.52 -7.74 1.47
CA VAL A 27 0.40 -7.97 2.92
C VAL A 27 -0.99 -8.49 3.22
N SER A 28 -1.04 -9.56 4.00
CA SER A 28 -2.29 -10.13 4.50
C SER A 28 -2.63 -9.60 5.88
N LYS A 29 -3.93 -9.45 6.14
CA LYS A 29 -4.51 -9.16 7.45
C LYS A 29 -5.70 -10.09 7.65
N GLN A 30 -5.88 -10.59 8.87
CA GLN A 30 -7.06 -11.36 9.23
C GLN A 30 -8.14 -10.44 9.78
N CYS A 31 -9.36 -10.58 9.28
CA CYS A 31 -10.51 -9.85 9.79
C CYS A 31 -10.86 -10.35 11.20
N VAL A 32 -10.92 -9.45 12.18
CA VAL A 32 -11.14 -9.83 13.60
C VAL A 32 -12.61 -9.83 13.99
N GLU A 33 -13.45 -9.17 13.19
CA GLU A 33 -14.90 -9.02 13.38
C GLU A 33 -15.59 -8.93 12.02
N ASP A 34 -16.92 -9.06 12.02
CA ASP A 34 -17.74 -8.88 10.82
C ASP A 34 -17.79 -7.39 10.44
N VAL A 35 -17.43 -7.05 9.20
CA VAL A 35 -17.34 -5.65 8.74
C VAL A 35 -18.14 -5.45 7.46
N HIS A 36 -18.86 -4.34 7.38
CA HIS A 36 -19.41 -3.83 6.12
C HIS A 36 -18.47 -2.78 5.53
N PHE A 37 -17.86 -3.08 4.39
CA PHE A 37 -16.93 -2.19 3.70
C PHE A 37 -17.35 -1.95 2.25
N LYS A 38 -17.55 -0.67 1.89
CA LYS A 38 -17.97 -0.26 0.53
C LYS A 38 -19.20 -1.04 -0.01
N GLY A 39 -20.17 -1.34 0.85
CA GLY A 39 -21.37 -2.10 0.49
C GLY A 39 -21.18 -3.62 0.42
N MET A 40 -19.98 -4.13 0.73
CA MET A 40 -19.70 -5.56 0.85
C MET A 40 -19.68 -5.99 2.31
N PHE A 41 -20.24 -7.16 2.59
CA PHE A 41 -20.12 -7.83 3.89
C PHE A 41 -18.88 -8.72 3.90
N ILE A 42 -17.99 -8.50 4.87
CA ILE A 42 -16.76 -9.26 5.07
C ILE A 42 -16.87 -9.97 6.43
N PRO A 43 -16.99 -11.31 6.45
CA PRO A 43 -17.05 -12.07 7.69
C PRO A 43 -15.75 -11.99 8.49
N LYS A 44 -15.86 -12.15 9.80
CA LYS A 44 -14.75 -12.45 10.71
C LYS A 44 -13.93 -13.63 10.18
N GLU A 45 -12.64 -13.61 10.48
CA GLU A 45 -11.63 -14.60 10.06
C GLU A 45 -11.31 -14.62 8.56
N THR A 46 -11.93 -13.74 7.75
CA THR A 46 -11.55 -13.56 6.35
C THR A 46 -10.13 -13.04 6.23
N LEU A 47 -9.31 -13.66 5.37
CA LEU A 47 -7.98 -13.18 5.02
C LEU A 47 -8.09 -12.08 3.95
N ILE A 48 -7.76 -10.84 4.32
CA ILE A 48 -7.74 -9.70 3.42
C ILE A 48 -6.31 -9.51 2.95
N ILE A 49 -6.09 -9.54 1.63
CA ILE A 49 -4.78 -9.31 1.04
C ILE A 49 -4.78 -7.95 0.35
N THR A 50 -3.88 -7.06 0.80
CA THR A 50 -3.60 -5.81 0.13
C THR A 50 -2.45 -6.03 -0.84
N ALA A 51 -2.73 -5.88 -2.14
CA ALA A 51 -1.73 -6.08 -3.19
C ALA A 51 -1.07 -4.75 -3.57
N PHE A 52 0.00 -4.38 -2.86
CA PHE A 52 0.71 -3.12 -3.07
C PHE A 52 1.29 -3.00 -4.47
N TYR A 53 2.05 -4.00 -4.93
CA TYR A 53 2.74 -3.95 -6.22
C TYR A 53 1.79 -3.69 -7.42
N PRO A 54 0.73 -4.48 -7.64
CA PRO A 54 -0.16 -4.22 -8.77
C PRO A 54 -0.93 -2.89 -8.62
N ASN A 55 -1.32 -2.50 -7.39
CA ASN A 55 -1.97 -1.21 -7.16
C ASN A 55 -1.04 -0.03 -7.44
N HIS A 56 0.25 -0.15 -7.12
CA HIS A 56 1.25 0.89 -7.39
C HIS A 56 1.55 1.06 -8.88
N MET A 57 1.31 0.01 -9.69
CA MET A 57 1.59 -0.02 -11.13
C MET A 57 0.32 0.17 -11.99
N ASP A 58 -0.84 0.39 -11.37
CA ASP A 58 -2.09 0.63 -12.10
C ASP A 58 -2.04 1.98 -12.82
N GLU A 59 -2.15 1.94 -14.15
CA GLU A 59 -2.12 3.10 -15.04
C GLU A 59 -3.15 4.17 -14.68
N LYS A 60 -4.23 3.82 -13.97
CA LYS A 60 -5.23 4.79 -13.50
C LYS A 60 -4.67 5.78 -12.47
N PHE A 61 -3.62 5.39 -11.75
CA PHE A 61 -3.07 6.15 -10.63
C PHE A 61 -1.62 6.59 -10.83
N VAL A 62 -0.96 6.09 -11.88
CA VAL A 62 0.37 6.53 -12.30
C VAL A 62 0.20 7.66 -13.32
N LEU A 63 0.87 8.80 -13.09
CA LEU A 63 0.82 10.00 -13.94
C LEU A 63 1.40 9.77 -15.34
#